data_AF-A0A3A6N5T7-F1
#
_entry.id   AF-A0A3A6N5T7-F1
#
_cell.length_a   1.000
_cell.length_b   1.000
_cell.length_c   1.000
_cell.angle_alpha   90.00
_cell.angle_beta   90.00
_cell.angle_gamma   90.00
#
_symmetry.space_group_name_H-M   'P 1'
#
loop_
_entity.id
_entity.type
_entity.pdbx_description
1 polymer ?
#
loop_
_entity_poly.entity_id
_entity_poly.type
_entity_poly.pdbx_seq_one_letter_code
_entity_poly.pdbx_strand_id
1 'polypeptide(L)' 'MGKGDIRSKRGKIIRSSNGKSRPKPKNKKEKK' A
#
# COMPACT_ATOMS: atom_id res chain seq x y z
N MET A 1 7.52 11.16 7.49
CA MET A 1 7.40 10.88 6.04
C MET A 1 6.02 11.29 5.54
N GLY A 2 5.97 12.28 4.63
CA GLY A 2 4.73 12.92 4.19
C GLY A 2 3.97 12.16 3.11
N LYS A 3 2.89 12.79 2.64
CA LYS A 3 2.04 12.32 1.54
C LYS A 3 2.79 12.26 0.18
N GLY A 4 3.80 13.10 -0.03
CA GLY A 4 4.62 13.08 -1.25
C GLY A 4 5.70 11.99 -1.28
N ASP A 5 6.12 11.48 -0.12
CA ASP A 5 7.23 10.53 -0.03
C ASP A 5 6.91 9.19 -0.67
N ILE A 6 7.74 8.75 -1.62
CA ILE A 6 7.48 7.52 -2.36
C ILE A 6 7.62 6.23 -1.55
N ARG A 7 8.44 6.29 -0.50
CA ARG A 7 8.80 5.14 0.33
C ARG A 7 7.80 4.96 1.48
N SER A 8 7.06 6.01 1.83
CA SER A 8 6.08 6.00 2.92
C SER A 8 4.78 5.26 2.56
N LYS A 9 4.09 4.71 3.58
CA LYS A 9 2.76 4.11 3.39
C LYS A 9 1.76 5.11 2.82
N ARG A 10 1.78 6.36 3.31
CA ARG A 10 0.87 7.44 2.88
C ARG A 10 1.08 7.83 1.42
N GLY A 11 2.32 7.97 0.96
CA GLY A 11 2.56 8.29 -0.45
C GLY A 11 2.20 7.14 -1.37
N LYS A 12 2.41 5.89 -0.95
CA LYS A 12 1.96 4.72 -1.73
C LYS A 12 0.44 4.61 -1.83
N ILE A 13 -0.29 5.03 -0.81
CA ILE A 13 -1.76 5.14 -0.87
C ILE A 13 -2.17 6.17 -1.93
N ILE A 14 -1.56 7.36 -1.92
CA ILE A 14 -1.93 8.45 -2.84
C ILE A 14 -1.63 8.11 -4.29
N ARG A 15 -0.49 7.45 -4.55
CA ARG A 15 -0.13 6.99 -5.90
C ARG A 15 -0.74 5.64 -6.28
N SER A 16 -1.63 5.10 -5.46
CA SER A 16 -2.28 3.80 -5.68
C SER A 16 -1.31 2.64 -5.96
N SER A 17 -0.07 2.72 -5.45
CA SER A 17 0.97 1.72 -5.69
C SER A 17 1.19 0.81 -4.48
N ASN A 18 1.78 -0.36 -4.73
CA ASN A 18 2.11 -1.34 -3.69
C ASN A 18 3.62 -1.37 -3.44
N GLY A 19 4.02 -1.94 -2.32
CA GLY A 19 5.42 -2.33 -2.07
C GLY A 19 5.66 -2.58 -0.60
N LYS A 20 6.92 -2.62 -0.16
CA LYS A 20 7.28 -3.02 1.22
C LYS A 20 6.46 -2.32 2.33
N SER A 21 6.29 -1.00 2.23
CA SER A 21 5.50 -0.20 3.18
C SER A 21 3.98 -0.23 2.99
N ARG A 22 3.47 -0.72 1.84
CA ARG A 22 2.04 -0.94 1.56
C ARG A 22 1.86 -2.29 0.82
N PRO A 23 2.00 -3.43 1.53
CA PRO A 23 1.87 -4.75 0.94
C PRO A 23 0.40 -5.07 0.62
N LYS A 24 0.18 -5.93 -0.38
CA LYS A 24 -1.14 -6.52 -0.60
C LYS A 24 -1.45 -7.50 0.53
N PRO A 25 -2.70 -7.59 1.00
CA PRO A 25 -3.09 -8.62 1.95
C PRO A 25 -2.83 -10.01 1.34
N LYS A 26 -2.15 -10.88 2.08
CA LYS A 26 -1.73 -12.21 1.62
C LYS A 26 -2.91 -13.17 1.46
N ASN A 27 -3.91 -13.05 2.34
CA ASN A 27 -5.11 -13.86 2.28
C ASN A 27 -6.24 -12.95 1.81
N LYS A 28 -6.54 -12.99 0.50
CA LYS A 28 -7.88 -12.61 0.06
C LYS A 28 -8.79 -13.69 0.64
N LYS A 29 -9.66 -13.33 1.60
CA LYS A 29 -10.81 -14.18 1.88
C LYS A 29 -11.58 -14.24 0.57
N GLU A 30 -11.41 -15.34 -0.17
CA GLU A 30 -12.33 -15.65 -1.25
C GLU A 30 -13.70 -15.64 -0.60
N LYS A 31 -14.54 -14.68 -1.01
CA LYS A 31 -15.95 -14.70 -0.65
C LYS A 31 -16.50 -15.95 -1.34
N LYS A 32 -16.61 -17.04 -0.59
CA LYS A 32 -17.56 -18.10 -0.91
C LYS A 32 -18.96 -17.52 -0.86
#